data_AF-A0A358TW58-F1
#
_entry.id   AF-A0A358TW58-F1
#
_cell.length_a   1.000
_cell.length_b   1.000
_cell.length_c   1.000
_cell.angle_alpha   90.00
_cell.angle_beta   90.00
_cell.angle_gamma   90.00
#
_symmetry.space_group_name_H-M   'P 1'
#
loop_
_entity.id
_entity.type
_entity.pdbx_description
1 polymer ?
#
loop_
_entity_poly.entity_id
_entity_poly.type
_entity_poly.pdbx_seq_one_letter_code
_entity_poly.pdbx_strand_id
1 'polypeptide(L)'
;MVKSGPTKRTSAVCGLFCPSCTLFIATKEDPERLKRLAVTLNQTIEETLCEGCRSENRTAYCKKCKMVECTLQKGLEFCGECQEYPCEEIKSVLLQLN
;
A
#
# COMPACT_ATOMS: atom_id res chain seq x y z
N MET A 1 -2.65 -18.71 20.06
CA MET A 1 -2.34 -17.27 19.88
C MET A 1 -1.89 -17.05 18.44
N VAL A 2 -2.81 -16.75 17.53
CA VAL A 2 -2.41 -16.23 16.21
C VAL A 2 -1.83 -14.85 16.45
N LYS A 3 -0.55 -14.64 16.12
CA LYS A 3 0.08 -13.33 16.18
C LYS A 3 -0.55 -12.46 15.09
N SER A 4 -1.68 -11.81 15.39
CA SER A 4 -2.38 -10.90 14.47
C SER A 4 -1.69 -9.54 14.33
N GLY A 5 -0.36 -9.51 14.35
CA GLY A 5 0.45 -8.31 14.21
C GLY A 5 0.87 -8.05 12.75
N PRO A 6 1.26 -6.82 12.41
CA PRO A 6 1.77 -6.49 11.08
C PRO A 6 2.98 -7.37 10.72
N THR A 7 2.85 -8.17 9.66
CA THR A 7 3.96 -8.96 9.07
C THR A 7 4.42 -8.34 7.75
N LYS A 8 5.61 -8.72 7.27
CA LYS A 8 6.10 -8.38 5.91
C LYS A 8 5.04 -8.58 4.81
N ARG A 9 4.22 -9.64 4.91
CA ARG A 9 3.20 -9.96 3.89
C ARG A 9 1.90 -9.19 4.04
N THR A 10 1.62 -8.65 5.22
CA THR A 10 0.37 -7.92 5.51
C THR A 10 0.58 -6.41 5.64
N SER A 11 1.78 -5.93 5.31
CA SER A 11 2.14 -4.53 5.43
C SER A 11 2.87 -4.04 4.19
N ALA A 12 2.55 -2.82 3.78
CA ALA A 12 3.32 -2.11 2.78
C ALA A 12 4.73 -1.80 3.28
N VAL A 13 5.64 -1.50 2.35
CA VAL A 13 7.01 -1.10 2.69
C VAL A 13 7.03 0.18 3.55
N CYS A 14 6.03 1.06 3.40
CA CYS A 14 5.84 2.25 4.22
C CYS A 14 5.13 2.00 5.56
N GLY A 15 4.70 0.76 5.85
CA GLY A 15 4.01 0.40 7.09
C GLY A 15 2.48 0.38 7.02
N LEU A 16 1.86 0.78 5.90
CA LEU A 16 0.40 0.68 5.73
C LEU A 16 -0.06 -0.78 5.88
N PHE A 17 -1.00 -1.02 6.80
CA PHE A 17 -1.48 -2.37 7.11
C PHE A 17 -2.62 -2.80 6.16
N CYS A 18 -2.39 -3.84 5.37
CA CYS A 18 -3.33 -4.29 4.34
C CYS A 18 -4.68 -4.77 4.91
N PRO A 19 -4.74 -5.54 6.02
CA PRO A 19 -6.01 -5.97 6.62
C PRO A 19 -6.89 -4.84 7.17
N SER A 20 -6.39 -3.61 7.26
CA SER A 20 -7.19 -2.42 7.60
C SER A 20 -7.44 -1.50 6.39
N CYS A 21 -6.98 -1.87 5.20
CA CYS A 21 -7.10 -1.04 3.99
C CYS A 21 -8.38 -1.36 3.21
N THR A 22 -9.23 -0.35 3.01
CA THR A 22 -10.50 -0.46 2.27
C THR A 22 -10.34 -1.06 0.86
N LEU A 23 -9.32 -0.65 0.10
CA LEU A 23 -9.10 -1.15 -1.26
C LEU A 23 -8.67 -2.62 -1.27
N PHE A 24 -7.82 -3.01 -0.32
CA PHE A 24 -7.36 -4.38 -0.17
C PHE A 24 -8.51 -5.32 0.24
N ILE A 25 -9.27 -4.93 1.27
CA ILE A 25 -10.45 -5.67 1.73
C ILE A 25 -11.47 -5.81 0.58
N ALA A 26 -11.78 -4.71 -0.12
CA ALA A 26 -12.71 -4.76 -1.25
C ALA A 26 -12.22 -5.70 -2.36
N THR A 27 -10.92 -5.70 -2.64
CA THR A 27 -10.34 -6.61 -3.65
C THR A 27 -10.46 -8.08 -3.24
N LYS A 28 -10.28 -8.40 -1.95
CA LYS A 28 -10.25 -9.80 -1.47
C LYS A 28 -11.62 -10.36 -1.08
N GLU A 29 -12.52 -9.51 -0.62
CA GLU A 29 -13.74 -9.94 0.08
C GLU A 29 -15.04 -9.36 -0.52
N ASP A 30 -14.98 -8.21 -1.21
CA ASP A 30 -16.19 -7.53 -1.69
C ASP A 30 -15.99 -6.84 -3.06
N PRO A 31 -16.08 -7.59 -4.17
CA PRO A 31 -15.94 -7.06 -5.53
C PRO A 31 -16.96 -5.96 -5.88
N GLU A 32 -18.15 -5.96 -5.27
CA GLU A 32 -19.14 -4.91 -5.50
C GLU A 32 -18.74 -3.61 -4.80
N ARG A 33 -18.15 -3.67 -3.61
CA ARG A 33 -17.51 -2.52 -2.98
C ARG A 33 -16.35 -2.00 -3.81
N LEU A 34 -15.55 -2.88 -4.42
CA LEU A 34 -14.46 -2.46 -5.31
C LEU A 34 -14.99 -1.65 -6.50
N LYS A 35 -16.08 -2.09 -7.14
CA LYS A 35 -16.76 -1.34 -8.23
C LYS A 35 -17.22 0.05 -7.78
N ARG A 36 -17.86 0.15 -6.60
CA ARG A 36 -18.30 1.44 -6.05
C ARG A 36 -17.13 2.38 -5.75
N LEU A 37 -16.03 1.83 -5.23
CA LEU A 37 -14.80 2.59 -4.98
C LEU A 37 -14.17 3.10 -6.28
N ALA A 38 -14.13 2.27 -7.33
CA ALA A 38 -13.62 2.65 -8.64
C ALA A 38 -14.40 3.84 -9.22
N VAL A 39 -15.74 3.81 -9.14
CA VAL A 39 -16.60 4.94 -9.54
C VAL A 39 -16.31 6.18 -8.69
N THR A 40 -16.21 6.03 -7.37
CA THR A 40 -15.95 7.15 -6.44
C THR A 40 -14.60 7.82 -6.72
N LEU A 41 -13.60 7.03 -7.10
CA LEU A 41 -12.24 7.48 -7.40
C LEU A 41 -12.06 7.92 -8.86
N ASN A 42 -13.11 7.83 -9.69
CA ASN A 42 -13.05 8.06 -11.13
C ASN A 42 -11.93 7.26 -11.80
N GLN A 43 -11.86 5.96 -11.47
CA GLN A 43 -10.86 4.99 -11.91
C GLN A 43 -11.53 3.76 -12.51
N THR A 44 -10.79 2.99 -13.31
CA THR A 44 -11.24 1.65 -13.69
C THR A 44 -11.13 0.69 -12.49
N ILE A 45 -11.77 -0.48 -12.59
CA ILE A 45 -11.65 -1.54 -11.57
C ILE A 45 -10.18 -1.97 -11.46
N GLU A 46 -9.48 -2.12 -12.58
CA GLU A 46 -8.08 -2.52 -12.67
C GLU A 46 -7.13 -1.48 -12.05
N GLU A 47 -7.47 -0.19 -12.14
CA GLU A 47 -6.73 0.89 -11.48
C GLU A 47 -6.96 0.93 -9.97
N THR A 48 -8.11 0.43 -9.50
CA THR A 48 -8.52 0.43 -8.09
C THR A 48 -8.08 -0.83 -7.34
N LEU A 49 -7.87 -1.93 -8.07
CA LEU A 49 -7.54 -3.24 -7.53
C LEU A 49 -6.22 -3.23 -6.73
N CYS A 50 -6.21 -3.86 -5.56
CA CYS A 50 -5.06 -3.89 -4.67
C CYS A 50 -4.91 -5.25 -3.99
N GLU A 51 -3.81 -5.95 -4.27
CA GLU A 51 -3.45 -7.22 -3.60
C GLU A 51 -2.29 -7.07 -2.61
N GLY A 52 -1.92 -5.83 -2.30
CA GLY A 52 -0.85 -5.48 -1.37
C GLY A 52 0.35 -4.82 -2.05
N CYS A 53 1.16 -4.10 -1.29
CA CYS A 53 2.30 -3.34 -1.82
C CYS A 53 3.38 -4.22 -2.49
N ARG A 54 3.44 -5.50 -2.11
CA ARG A 54 4.44 -6.48 -2.56
C ARG A 54 3.91 -7.46 -3.61
N SER A 55 2.68 -7.27 -4.11
CA SER A 55 2.13 -8.02 -5.24
C SER A 55 2.37 -7.28 -6.56
N GLU A 56 2.17 -7.99 -7.67
CA GLU A 56 2.14 -7.37 -9.00
C GLU A 56 0.93 -6.44 -9.15
N ASN A 57 -0.22 -6.89 -8.63
CA ASN A 57 -1.49 -6.19 -8.68
C ASN A 57 -1.61 -5.15 -7.56
N ARG A 58 -1.37 -3.89 -7.92
CA ARG A 58 -1.41 -2.71 -7.05
C ARG A 58 -2.31 -1.65 -7.68
N THR A 59 -2.82 -0.74 -6.85
CA THR A 59 -3.57 0.43 -7.35
C THR A 59 -2.71 1.25 -8.32
N ALA A 60 -3.35 2.03 -9.18
CA ALA A 60 -2.66 2.91 -10.14
C ALA A 60 -1.67 3.86 -9.45
N TYR A 61 -2.01 4.36 -8.26
CA TYR A 61 -1.11 5.16 -7.43
C TYR A 61 0.10 4.34 -6.94
N CYS A 62 -0.16 3.17 -6.34
CA CYS A 62 0.90 2.32 -5.78
C CYS A 62 1.82 1.71 -6.84
N LYS A 63 1.36 1.54 -8.08
CA LYS A 63 2.20 1.11 -9.22
C LYS A 63 3.34 2.10 -9.52
N LYS A 64 3.17 3.39 -9.19
CA LYS A 64 4.15 4.45 -9.38
C LYS A 64 4.90 4.83 -8.08
N CYS A 65 4.70 4.07 -7.00
CA CYS A 65 5.26 4.36 -5.69
C CYS A 65 6.79 4.11 -5.68
N LYS A 66 7.56 5.19 -5.52
CA LYS A 66 9.04 5.14 -5.46
C LYS A 66 9.58 4.43 -4.23
N MET A 67 8.80 4.37 -3.14
CA MET A 67 9.23 3.73 -1.89
C MET A 67 9.47 2.23 -2.08
N VAL A 68 8.67 1.55 -2.92
CA VAL A 68 8.83 0.12 -3.21
C VAL A 68 10.18 -0.15 -3.87
N GLU A 69 10.48 0.61 -4.92
CA GLU A 69 11.75 0.53 -5.65
C GLU A 69 12.93 0.89 -4.74
N CYS A 70 12.80 1.96 -3.95
CA CYS A 70 13.84 2.40 -3.03
C CYS A 70 14.19 1.31 -1.99
N THR A 71 13.19 0.65 -1.40
CA THR A 71 13.45 -0.45 -0.45
C THR A 71 14.11 -1.65 -1.14
N LEU A 72 13.73 -1.97 -2.37
CA LEU A 72 14.36 -3.03 -3.15
C LEU A 72 15.84 -2.72 -3.43
N GLN A 73 16.14 -1.51 -3.90
CA GLN A 73 17.50 -1.06 -4.21
C GLN A 73 18.40 -1.02 -2.97
N LYS A 74 17.86 -0.64 -1.80
CA LYS A 74 18.59 -0.57 -0.53
C LYS A 74 18.64 -1.92 0.21
N GLY A 75 17.97 -2.96 -0.28
CA GLY A 75 17.88 -4.26 0.41
C GLY A 75 17.12 -4.20 1.73
N LEU A 76 16.18 -3.26 1.86
CA LEU A 76 15.36 -3.05 3.06
C LEU A 76 13.99 -3.70 2.89
N GLU A 77 13.40 -4.14 3.99
CA GLU A 77 12.03 -4.62 4.00
C GLU A 77 11.05 -3.47 4.25
N PHE A 78 11.41 -2.53 5.11
CA PHE A 78 10.54 -1.41 5.45
C PHE A 78 11.27 -0.08 5.34
N CYS A 79 10.55 0.97 4.99
CA CYS A 79 11.09 2.33 4.97
C CYS A 79 11.63 2.74 6.35
N GLY A 80 11.02 2.26 7.43
CA GLY A 80 11.47 2.51 8.80
C GLY A 80 12.82 1.90 9.17
N GLU A 81 13.35 0.98 8.35
CA GLU A 81 14.70 0.42 8.51
C GLU A 81 15.77 1.31 7.87
N CYS A 82 15.36 2.32 7.08
CA CYS A 82 16.28 3.24 6.43
C CYS A 82 16.86 4.22 7.46
N GLN A 83 18.19 4.40 7.45
CA GLN A 83 18.88 5.33 8.35
C GLN A 83 18.42 6.80 8.19
N GLU A 84 17.94 7.15 6.99
CA GLU A 84 17.41 8.47 6.67
C GLU A 84 15.94 8.64 7.03
N TYR A 85 15.30 7.65 7.67
CA TYR A 85 13.87 7.71 7.99
C TYR A 85 13.56 8.72 9.12
N PRO A 86 12.52 9.58 9.00
CA PRO A 86 11.71 9.80 7.80
C PRO A 86 12.47 10.66 6.79
N CYS A 87 12.63 10.17 5.56
CA CYS A 87 13.23 10.93 4.47
C CYS A 87 12.18 11.85 3.82
N GLU A 88 12.61 12.76 2.93
CA GLU A 88 11.70 13.72 2.27
C GLU A 88 10.55 13.05 1.52
N GLU A 89 10.78 11.88 0.90
CA GLU A 89 9.72 11.11 0.22
C GLU A 89 8.64 10.65 1.22
N ILE A 90 9.03 10.17 2.41
CA ILE A 90 8.10 9.75 3.47
C ILE A 90 7.36 10.96 4.04
N LYS A 91 8.08 12.06 4.30
CA LYS A 91 7.47 13.30 4.81
C LYS A 91 6.42 13.84 3.84
N SER A 92 6.69 13.82 2.54
CA SER A 92 5.75 14.24 1.50
C SER A 92 4.42 13.47 1.55
N VAL A 93 4.47 12.15 1.75
CA VAL A 93 3.26 11.31 1.88
C VAL A 93 2.51 11.56 3.18
N LEU A 94 3.23 11.76 4.30
CA LEU A 94 2.62 12.02 5.61
C LEU A 94 1.95 13.39 5.70
N LEU A 95 2.43 14.40 4.96
CA LEU A 95 1.91 15.76 4.98
C LEU A 95 0.60 15.94 4.17
N GLN A 96 0.19 14.95 3.37
CA GLN A 96 -1.05 14.99 2.59
C GLN A 96 -2.29 14.54 3.37
N LEU A 97 -2.15 14.31 4.69
CA LEU A 97 -3.24 13.89 5.59
C LEU A 97 -3.80 15.04 6.46
N ASN A 98 -3.43 16.30 6.17
CA ASN A 98 -3.98 17.50 6.81
C ASN A 98 -4.91 18.28 5.87
#